data_AF-A0A932UDB3-F1
#
_entry.id   AF-A0A932UDB3-F1
#
_cell.length_a   1.000
_cell.length_b   1.000
_cell.length_c   1.000
_cell.angle_alpha   90.00
_cell.angle_beta   90.00
_cell.angle_gamma   90.00
#
_symmetry.space_group_name_H-M   'P 1'
#
loop_
_entity.id
_entity.type
_entity.pdbx_description
1 polymer ?
#
loop_
_entity_poly.entity_id
_entity_poly.type
_entity_poly.pdbx_seq_one_letter_code
_entity_poly.pdbx_strand_id
1 'polypeptide(L)'
;MLPMREWSSPREVYRNTVEQVELAEALGFDAVWLAEHHFSRWGICPNILTFAANLAARTKRVRIGTAVLVLPFLQSADRRRGSRDGRRPVGRPSRLRHRPRLSTPRVRRLRDRSSREPRPLPRGARSDPRDLDQGARHLRG
;
A
#
# COMPACT_ATOMS: atom_id res chain seq x y z
N MET A 1 7.57 7.86 0.58
CA MET A 1 8.32 7.64 -0.68
C MET A 1 9.69 8.26 -0.51
N LEU A 2 10.78 7.58 -0.89
CA LEU A 2 12.15 8.05 -0.65
C LEU A 2 12.73 8.62 -1.95
N PRO A 3 12.39 9.85 -2.35
CA PRO A 3 12.90 10.39 -3.60
C PRO A 3 14.41 10.54 -3.49
N MET A 4 15.14 9.86 -4.37
CA MET A 4 16.54 10.19 -4.58
C MET A 4 16.55 11.52 -5.33
N ARG A 5 17.04 12.59 -4.69
CA ARG A 5 17.41 13.79 -5.42
C ARG A 5 18.67 13.48 -6.22
N GLU A 6 18.82 14.13 -7.36
CA GLU A 6 19.93 13.92 -8.32
C GLU A 6 21.33 14.04 -7.68
N TRP A 7 21.43 14.67 -6.51
CA TRP A 7 22.68 14.92 -5.77
C TRP A 7 22.71 14.32 -4.37
N SER A 8 21.77 13.44 -3.99
CA SER A 8 21.73 12.84 -2.66
C SER A 8 22.40 11.47 -2.64
N SER A 9 23.34 11.28 -1.70
CA SER A 9 23.91 9.97 -1.45
C SER A 9 22.89 9.01 -0.81
N PRO A 10 23.04 7.69 -0.96
CA PRO A 10 22.14 6.72 -0.34
C PRO A 10 21.97 6.90 1.17
N ARG A 11 23.08 7.22 1.86
CA ARG A 11 23.09 7.51 3.30
C ARG A 11 22.18 8.69 3.65
N GLU A 12 22.22 9.76 2.88
CA GLU A 12 21.42 10.96 3.14
C GLU A 12 19.94 10.68 2.94
N VAL A 13 19.57 9.92 1.91
CA VAL A 13 18.17 9.53 1.69
C VAL A 13 17.64 8.75 2.90
N TYR A 14 18.38 7.77 3.40
CA TYR A 14 17.98 7.03 4.61
C TYR A 14 17.89 7.92 5.84
N ARG A 15 18.88 8.80 6.07
CA ARG A 15 18.86 9.75 7.19
C ARG A 15 17.63 10.65 7.14
N ASN A 16 17.41 11.31 6.00
CA ASN A 16 16.29 12.22 5.81
C ASN A 16 14.93 11.49 5.98
N THR A 17 14.86 10.22 5.57
CA THR A 17 13.65 9.41 5.76
C THR A 17 13.36 9.17 7.24
N VAL A 18 14.38 8.83 8.01
CA VAL A 18 14.24 8.61 9.45
C VAL A 18 13.75 9.89 10.12
N GLU A 19 14.36 11.03 9.81
CA GLU A 19 13.95 12.35 10.30
C GLU A 19 12.49 12.67 9.92
N GLN A 20 12.06 12.35 8.70
CA GLN A 20 10.68 12.54 8.26
C GLN A 20 9.68 11.68 9.05
N VAL A 21 10.04 10.43 9.36
CA VAL A 21 9.17 9.53 10.13
C VAL A 21 9.10 9.95 11.60
N GLU A 22 10.22 10.34 12.20
CA GLU A 22 10.27 10.89 13.56
C GLU A 22 9.44 12.19 13.66
N LEU A 23 9.54 13.07 12.66
CA LEU A 23 8.72 14.27 12.55
C LEU A 23 7.23 13.94 12.38
N ALA A 24 6.88 12.98 11.52
CA ALA A 24 5.49 12.55 11.34
C ALA A 24 4.90 12.02 12.66
N GLU A 25 5.67 11.27 13.45
CA GLU A 25 5.24 10.85 14.78
C GLU A 25 5.02 12.05 15.71
N ALA A 26 5.97 13.01 15.75
CA ALA A 26 5.85 14.20 16.58
C ALA A 26 4.62 15.05 16.21
N LEU A 27 4.28 15.12 14.93
CA LEU A 27 3.12 15.85 14.41
C LEU A 27 1.77 15.16 14.62
N GLY A 28 1.74 13.92 15.11
CA GLY A 28 0.46 13.24 15.38
C GLY A 28 -0.05 12.31 14.30
N PHE A 29 0.74 11.96 13.28
CA PHE A 29 0.28 11.05 12.23
C PHE A 29 0.03 9.64 12.78
N ASP A 30 -1.03 9.00 12.30
CA ASP A 30 -1.42 7.65 12.73
C ASP A 30 -0.53 6.56 12.12
N ALA A 31 -0.08 6.76 10.88
CA ALA A 31 0.67 5.75 10.13
C ALA A 31 1.63 6.35 9.10
N VAL A 32 2.72 5.61 8.83
CA VAL A 32 3.64 5.82 7.72
C VAL A 32 3.70 4.58 6.84
N TRP A 33 3.72 4.79 5.52
CA TRP A 33 3.74 3.72 4.53
C TRP A 33 5.02 3.76 3.71
N LEU A 34 5.76 2.66 3.74
CA LEU A 34 7.02 2.49 3.03
C LEU A 34 6.79 1.82 1.67
N ALA A 35 7.62 2.17 0.67
CA ALA A 35 7.60 1.53 -0.65
C ALA A 35 8.97 0.91 -0.93
N GLU A 36 8.96 -0.35 -1.33
CA GLU A 36 10.17 -1.10 -1.66
C GLU A 36 10.63 -0.77 -3.09
N HIS A 37 11.92 -0.49 -3.23
CA HIS A 37 12.52 -0.09 -4.51
C HIS A 37 13.81 -0.86 -4.76
N HIS A 38 13.80 -1.62 -5.85
CA HIS A 38 14.93 -2.34 -6.41
C HIS A 38 15.32 -1.71 -7.74
N PHE A 39 16.61 -1.48 -7.95
CA PHE A 39 17.16 -0.98 -9.22
C PHE A 39 16.42 0.24 -9.80
N SER A 40 15.99 1.16 -8.92
CA SER A 40 15.13 2.30 -9.28
C SER A 40 15.88 3.61 -9.19
N ARG A 41 15.67 4.49 -10.18
CA ARG A 41 16.11 5.90 -10.13
C ARG A 41 15.28 6.76 -9.18
N TRP A 42 14.08 6.29 -8.81
CA TRP A 42 13.10 7.07 -8.05
C TRP A 42 13.18 6.86 -6.53
N GLY A 43 13.97 5.91 -6.06
CA GLY A 43 14.16 5.67 -4.64
C GLY A 43 14.97 4.40 -4.34
N ILE A 44 15.41 4.30 -3.09
CA ILE A 44 16.27 3.22 -2.60
C ILE A 44 15.72 2.64 -1.31
N CYS A 45 15.26 1.39 -1.37
CA CYS A 45 14.88 0.61 -0.20
C CYS A 45 14.71 -0.86 -0.62
N PRO A 46 15.82 -1.60 -0.83
CA PRO A 46 15.74 -2.98 -1.35
C PRO A 46 15.35 -4.00 -0.27
N ASN A 47 15.43 -3.64 1.01
CA ASN A 47 14.90 -4.46 2.10
C ASN A 47 14.04 -3.58 3.02
N ILE A 48 12.78 -3.46 2.64
CA ILE A 48 11.80 -2.62 3.33
C ILE A 48 11.49 -3.10 4.76
N LEU A 49 11.57 -4.40 5.03
CA LEU A 49 11.25 -4.96 6.35
C LEU A 49 12.34 -4.65 7.37
N THR A 50 13.62 -4.76 6.99
CA THR A 50 14.73 -4.36 7.85
C THR A 50 14.67 -2.85 8.13
N PHE A 51 14.36 -2.05 7.12
CA PHE A 51 14.24 -0.62 7.32
C PHE A 51 13.03 -0.24 8.19
N ALA A 52 11.89 -0.91 8.02
CA ALA A 52 10.72 -0.77 8.88
C ALA A 52 11.05 -1.12 10.34
N ALA A 53 11.82 -2.17 10.59
CA ALA A 53 12.26 -2.54 11.93
C ALA A 53 13.14 -1.45 12.58
N ASN A 54 14.07 -0.86 11.82
CA ASN A 54 14.87 0.28 12.31
C ASN A 54 13.99 1.49 12.67
N LEU A 55 12.97 1.80 11.85
CA LEU A 55 12.04 2.89 12.16
C LEU A 55 11.20 2.56 13.40
N ALA A 56 10.70 1.32 13.52
CA ALA A 56 9.90 0.89 14.66
C ALA A 56 10.66 0.97 15.99
N ALA A 57 11.98 0.78 15.98
CA ALA A 57 12.82 0.96 17.17
C ALA A 57 12.96 2.43 17.61
N ARG A 58 12.70 3.39 16.73
CA ARG A 58 12.86 4.84 16.96
C ARG A 58 11.55 5.55 17.29
N THR A 59 10.43 4.94 16.96
CA THR A 59 9.08 5.50 17.11
C THR A 59 8.26 4.71 18.13
N LYS A 60 7.32 5.36 18.82
CA LYS A 60 6.50 4.71 19.87
C LYS A 60 5.04 4.53 19.51
N ARG A 61 4.49 5.37 18.64
CA ARG A 61 3.05 5.46 18.37
C ARG A 61 2.70 5.24 16.90
N VAL A 62 3.47 5.83 15.99
CA VAL A 62 3.13 5.80 14.56
C VAL A 62 3.17 4.36 14.06
N ARG A 63 2.13 3.94 13.33
CA ARG A 63 2.09 2.60 12.73
C ARG A 63 2.93 2.57 11.46
N ILE A 64 3.82 1.61 11.34
CA ILE A 64 4.66 1.45 10.14
C ILE A 64 4.10 0.32 9.30
N GLY A 65 3.74 0.63 8.05
CA GLY A 65 3.23 -0.31 7.07
C GLY A 65 4.01 -0.30 5.77
N THR A 66 3.79 -1.30 4.92
CA THR A 66 4.34 -1.38 3.56
C THR A 66 3.24 -1.10 2.54
N ALA A 67 3.36 -0.01 1.78
CA ALA A 67 2.47 0.25 0.64
C ALA A 67 2.78 -0.68 -0.54
N VAL A 68 4.06 -1.04 -0.71
CA VAL A 68 4.52 -2.00 -1.73
C VAL A 68 5.61 -2.87 -1.13
N LEU A 69 5.44 -4.19 -1.26
CA LEU A 69 6.42 -5.21 -0.94
C LEU A 69 6.65 -6.04 -2.21
N VAL A 70 7.89 -6.15 -2.68
CA VAL A 70 8.25 -6.84 -3.91
C VAL A 70 8.50 -8.32 -3.59
N LEU A 71 7.41 -9.09 -3.63
CA LEU A 71 7.37 -10.49 -3.17
C LEU A 71 8.50 -11.40 -3.68
N PRO A 72 9.00 -11.32 -4.93
CA PRO A 72 10.12 -12.15 -5.38
C PRO A 72 11.42 -11.99 -4.56
N PHE A 73 11.64 -10.81 -3.97
CA PHE A 73 12.83 -10.54 -3.14
C PHE A 73 12.60 -10.79 -1.66
N LEU A 74 11.35 -11.05 -1.27
CA LEU A 74 11.04 -11.52 0.07
C LEU A 74 11.60 -12.95 0.19
N GLN A 75 12.66 -13.11 1.00
CA GLN A 75 13.06 -14.43 1.47
C GLN A 75 11.84 -15.05 2.15
N SER A 76 11.24 -16.00 1.46
CA SER A 76 10.04 -16.66 1.96
C SER A 76 10.43 -17.31 3.28
N ALA A 77 9.62 -17.12 4.32
CA ALA A 77 9.52 -18.18 5.32
C ALA A 77 8.89 -19.37 4.60
N ASP A 78 9.69 -20.14 3.84
CA ASP A 78 9.27 -21.42 3.28
C ASP A 78 9.04 -22.36 4.46
N ARG A 79 7.86 -22.22 5.07
CA ARG A 79 7.26 -23.24 5.91
C ARG A 79 6.35 -24.02 4.98
N ARG A 80 6.92 -25.08 4.42
CA ARG A 80 6.24 -26.19 3.78
C ARG A 80 5.74 -25.89 2.36
N ARG A 81 6.65 -25.77 1.39
CA ARG A 81 6.42 -26.51 0.14
C ARG A 81 6.49 -27.99 0.47
N GLY A 82 5.34 -28.56 0.82
CA GLY A 82 5.19 -30.01 0.93
C GLY A 82 5.79 -30.65 -0.31
N SER A 83 6.82 -31.46 -0.09
CA SER A 83 7.37 -32.35 -1.11
C SER A 83 6.18 -33.07 -1.76
N ARG A 84 5.83 -32.67 -2.98
CA ARG A 84 5.02 -33.49 -3.88
C ARG A 84 5.92 -34.52 -4.55
N ASP A 85 6.81 -35.17 -3.78
CA ASP A 85 7.45 -36.39 -4.24
C ASP A 85 6.39 -37.50 -4.22
N GLY A 86 6.13 -38.04 -5.40
CA GLY A 86 4.94 -38.76 -5.80
C GLY A 86 4.81 -40.19 -5.27
N ARG A 87 5.16 -40.47 -4.02
CA ARG A 87 4.92 -41.79 -3.42
C ARG A 87 3.52 -41.84 -2.81
N ARG A 88 2.53 -42.23 -3.63
CA ARG A 88 1.23 -42.69 -3.12
C ARG A 88 1.44 -44.01 -2.36
N PRO A 89 1.05 -44.14 -1.08
CA PRO A 89 1.01 -45.45 -0.45
C PRO A 89 -0.13 -46.26 -1.07
N VAL A 90 0.23 -47.42 -1.62
CA VAL A 90 -0.71 -48.42 -2.15
C VAL A 90 -1.45 -49.06 -0.98
N GLY A 91 -2.79 -48.90 -0.95
CA GLY A 91 -3.68 -49.92 -0.39
C GLY A 91 -4.66 -49.49 0.70
N ARG A 92 -5.95 -49.76 0.39
CA ARG A 92 -7.08 -50.17 1.26
C ARG A 92 -8.03 -49.10 1.85
N PRO A 93 -9.33 -49.42 2.03
CA PRO A 93 -10.34 -49.10 1.03
C PRO A 93 -11.42 -48.11 1.51
N SER A 94 -12.17 -47.64 0.53
CA SER A 94 -13.34 -46.77 0.57
C SER A 94 -14.34 -47.07 1.69
N ARG A 95 -14.41 -46.17 2.67
CA ARG A 95 -15.66 -45.88 3.39
C ARG A 95 -16.08 -44.45 3.03
N LEU A 96 -17.00 -44.33 2.07
CA LEU A 96 -17.73 -43.09 1.83
C LEU A 96 -18.49 -42.74 3.12
N ARG A 97 -17.93 -41.85 3.93
CA ARG A 97 -18.74 -41.11 4.90
C ARG A 97 -19.47 -40.05 4.12
N HIS A 98 -20.78 -40.25 3.94
CA HIS A 98 -21.71 -39.21 3.53
C HIS A 98 -21.48 -37.98 4.43
N ARG A 99 -20.86 -36.93 3.88
CA ARG A 99 -20.84 -35.63 4.54
C ARG A 99 -22.18 -34.95 4.23
N PRO A 100 -22.97 -34.54 5.24
CA PRO A 100 -24.14 -33.73 4.97
C PRO A 100 -23.68 -32.41 4.34
N ARG A 101 -24.31 -32.05 3.22
CA ARG A 101 -24.09 -30.76 2.56
C ARG A 101 -24.55 -29.67 3.53
N LEU A 102 -23.61 -28.82 3.97
CA LEU A 102 -23.97 -27.59 4.67
C LEU A 102 -24.74 -26.71 3.69
N SER A 103 -26.01 -26.45 4.00
CA SER A 103 -26.83 -25.48 3.28
C SER A 103 -26.24 -24.09 3.51
N THR A 104 -25.60 -23.53 2.48
CA THR A 104 -25.20 -22.12 2.49
C THR A 104 -26.45 -21.25 2.58
N PRO A 105 -26.53 -20.26 3.50
CA PRO A 105 -27.63 -19.31 3.51
C PRO A 105 -27.63 -18.50 2.21
N ARG A 106 -28.79 -18.38 1.56
CA ARG A 106 -28.98 -17.48 0.40
C ARG A 106 -28.78 -16.04 0.87
N VAL A 107 -27.74 -15.37 0.36
CA VAL A 107 -27.54 -13.93 0.52
C VAL A 107 -28.69 -13.22 -0.21
N ARG A 108 -29.58 -12.59 0.55
CA ARG A 108 -30.63 -11.72 0.01
C ARG A 108 -29.94 -10.51 -0.62
N ARG A 109 -30.04 -10.35 -1.94
CA ARG A 109 -29.51 -9.17 -2.65
C ARG A 109 -30.09 -7.92 -2.00
N LEU A 110 -29.22 -7.13 -1.37
CA LEU A 110 -29.52 -5.77 -0.99
C LEU A 110 -29.78 -5.01 -2.29
N ARG A 111 -30.99 -4.47 -2.48
CA ARG A 111 -31.26 -3.60 -3.62
C ARG A 111 -30.38 -2.37 -3.46
N ASP A 112 -29.50 -2.20 -4.44
CA ASP A 112 -28.65 -1.03 -4.59
C ASP A 112 -29.55 0.22 -4.72
N ARG A 113 -29.47 1.12 -3.72
CA ARG A 113 -30.15 2.43 -3.75
C ARG A 113 -29.29 3.52 -4.40
N SER A 114 -28.17 3.18 -5.04
CA SER A 114 -27.24 4.17 -5.63
C SER A 114 -27.62 4.67 -7.03
N SER A 115 -28.66 4.13 -7.68
CA SER A 115 -29.11 4.59 -9.01
C SER A 115 -29.96 5.88 -8.97
N ARG A 116 -29.60 6.86 -8.14
CA ARG A 116 -30.05 8.25 -8.37
C ARG A 116 -28.95 8.95 -9.13
N GLU A 117 -29.15 9.14 -10.44
CA GLU A 117 -28.28 10.00 -11.22
C GLU A 117 -28.14 11.37 -10.56
N PRO A 118 -26.92 11.95 -10.51
CA PRO A 118 -26.74 13.31 -10.05
C PRO A 118 -27.47 14.28 -11.00
N ARG A 119 -28.26 15.19 -10.42
CA ARG A 119 -28.93 16.27 -11.14
C ARG A 119 -27.91 17.04 -12.00
N PRO A 120 -28.17 17.28 -13.30
CA PRO A 120 -27.25 18.06 -14.12
C PRO A 120 -27.15 19.50 -13.59
N LEU A 121 -25.92 20.02 -13.54
CA LEU A 121 -25.63 21.39 -13.14
C LEU A 121 -26.26 22.38 -14.14
N PRO A 122 -26.75 23.55 -13.68
CA PRO A 122 -27.29 24.57 -14.57
C PRO A 122 -26.20 25.04 -15.56
N ARG A 123 -26.55 25.10 -16.85
CA ARG A 123 -25.68 25.62 -17.90
C ARG A 123 -25.46 27.12 -17.67
N GLY A 124 -24.27 27.48 -17.20
CA GLY A 124 -23.89 28.90 -17.01
C GLY A 124 -22.57 29.14 -16.27
N ALA A 125 -22.03 28.17 -15.52
CA ALA A 125 -20.78 28.35 -14.78
C ALA A 125 -19.55 27.83 -15.56
N ARG A 126 -19.23 28.47 -16.69
CA ARG A 126 -17.88 28.39 -17.29
C ARG A 126 -17.23 29.76 -17.09
N SER A 127 -16.35 29.86 -16.11
CA SER A 127 -15.38 30.96 -16.03
C SER A 127 -14.43 30.87 -17.24
N ASP A 128 -14.23 31.99 -17.94
CA ASP A 128 -13.32 32.09 -19.09
C ASP A 128 -11.88 31.82 -18.63
N PRO A 129 -11.11 30.93 -19.29
CA PRO A 129 -9.69 30.71 -18.99
C PRO A 129 -8.81 31.97 -19.05
N ARG A 130 -9.33 33.10 -19.56
CA ARG A 130 -8.63 34.39 -19.63
C ARG A 130 -8.70 35.24 -18.35
N ASP A 131 -9.51 34.87 -17.37
CA ASP A 131 -9.64 35.64 -16.12
C ASP A 131 -8.59 35.27 -15.04
N LEU A 132 -7.80 34.21 -15.26
CA LEU A 132 -6.77 33.78 -14.31
C LEU A 132 -5.42 34.49 -14.47
N ASP A 133 -5.18 35.18 -15.60
CA ASP A 133 -3.90 35.88 -15.86
C ASP A 133 -3.90 37.34 -15.32
N GLN A 134 -5.06 37.92 -15.06
CA GLN A 134 -5.16 39.31 -14.57
C GLN A 134 -4.97 39.45 -13.05
N GLY A 135 -5.15 38.38 -12.27
CA GLY A 135 -4.98 38.41 -10.80
C GLY A 135 -3.53 38.35 -10.31
N ALA A 136 -2.58 37.93 -11.16
CA ALA A 136 -1.18 37.70 -10.76
C ALA A 136 -0.25 38.93 -10.92
N ARG A 137 -0.76 40.06 -11.45
CA ARG A 137 0.04 41.27 -11.70
C ARG A 137 -0.16 42.40 -10.67
N HIS A 138 -0.86 42.15 -9.56
CA HIS A 138 -1.14 43.19 -8.55
C HIS A 138 -0.55 42.91 -7.14
N LEU A 139 0.33 41.91 -7.00
CA LEU A 139 1.02 41.60 -5.74
C LEU A 139 2.55 41.63 -5.83
N ARG A 140 3.07 42.39 -6.80
CA ARG A 140 4.48 42.84 -6.83
C ARG A 140 4.51 44.30 -7.21
N GLY A 141 4.27 45.15 -6.22
CA GLY A 141 4.40 46.60 -6.23
C GLY A 141 4.63 47.05 -4.82
#